data_AF-A0A371FGT8-F1
#
_entry.id   AF-A0A371FGT8-F1
#
_cell.length_a   1.000
_cell.length_b   1.000
_cell.length_c   1.000
_cell.angle_alpha   90.00
_cell.angle_beta   90.00
_cell.angle_gamma   90.00
#
_symmetry.space_group_name_H-M   'P 1'
#
loop_
_entity.id
_entity.type
_entity.pdbx_description
1 polymer ?
#
loop_
_entity_poly.entity_id
_entity_poly.type
_entity_poly.pdbx_seq_one_letter_code
_entity_poly.pdbx_strand_id
1 'polypeptide(L)'
;MKLPIIDLSSPDRLSTATSIRQACIEYGFFYLVNHGVENDLVKAFEESRRFFSLPLEEKMKLDRKEFRGYTPLDPSLGFQGDSKESYYIGPMADSASIKLNQWPSEEVLGNWRLSMESFYWKLL
;
A
#
# COMPACT_ATOMS: atom_id res chain seq x y z
N MET A 1 11.98 -0.21 -23.63
CA MET A 1 12.92 -0.32 -22.50
C MET A 1 12.58 -1.59 -21.74
N LYS A 2 13.55 -2.45 -21.40
CA LYS A 2 13.32 -3.68 -20.64
C LYS A 2 13.90 -3.47 -19.23
N LEU A 3 13.04 -3.46 -18.22
CA LEU A 3 13.47 -3.27 -16.83
C LEU A 3 14.07 -4.58 -16.27
N PRO A 4 15.05 -4.48 -15.35
CA PRO A 4 15.58 -5.65 -14.64
C PRO A 4 14.49 -6.38 -13.85
N ILE A 5 14.55 -7.72 -13.85
CA ILE A 5 13.76 -8.59 -12.98
C ILE A 5 14.75 -9.28 -12.04
N ILE A 6 14.56 -9.14 -10.73
CA ILE A 6 15.47 -9.64 -9.70
C ILE A 6 14.73 -10.65 -8.83
N ASP A 7 15.33 -11.83 -8.65
CA ASP A 7 14.79 -12.92 -7.86
C ASP A 7 15.36 -12.91 -6.43
N LEU A 8 14.50 -12.69 -5.43
CA LEU A 8 14.92 -12.69 -4.02
C LEU A 8 15.11 -14.09 -3.42
N SER A 9 14.64 -15.13 -4.08
CA SER A 9 14.85 -16.51 -3.62
C SER A 9 16.24 -17.06 -3.96
N SER A 10 17.04 -16.30 -4.72
CA SER A 10 18.41 -16.68 -5.07
C SER A 10 19.27 -16.89 -3.81
N PRO A 11 19.98 -18.04 -3.69
CA PRO A 11 20.88 -18.27 -2.57
C PRO A 11 22.11 -17.34 -2.62
N ASP A 12 22.47 -16.79 -3.79
CA ASP A 12 23.55 -15.82 -3.92
C ASP A 12 23.07 -14.40 -3.59
N ARG A 13 23.08 -14.11 -2.29
CA ARG A 13 22.65 -12.81 -1.75
C ARG A 13 23.53 -11.65 -2.22
N LEU A 14 24.82 -11.87 -2.48
CA LEU A 14 25.74 -10.81 -2.87
C LEU A 14 25.50 -10.37 -4.32
N SER A 15 25.32 -11.33 -5.22
CA SER A 15 24.96 -11.07 -6.61
C SER A 15 23.59 -10.39 -6.72
N THR A 16 22.62 -10.86 -5.92
CA THR A 16 21.29 -10.25 -5.83
C THR A 16 21.35 -8.79 -5.37
N ALA A 17 22.08 -8.49 -4.29
CA ALA A 17 22.27 -7.12 -3.81
C ALA A 17 22.99 -6.22 -4.83
N THR A 18 23.98 -6.77 -5.54
CA THR A 18 24.70 -6.06 -6.61
C THR A 18 23.75 -5.71 -7.76
N SER A 19 22.88 -6.64 -8.15
CA SER A 19 21.87 -6.44 -9.19
C SER A 19 20.86 -5.36 -8.82
N ILE A 20 20.40 -5.35 -7.55
CA ILE A 20 19.50 -4.30 -7.04
C ILE A 20 20.18 -2.94 -7.10
N ARG A 21 21.42 -2.84 -6.60
CA ARG A 21 22.19 -1.59 -6.64
C ARG A 21 22.36 -1.08 -8.08
N GLN A 22 22.71 -1.96 -9.01
CA GLN A 22 22.90 -1.57 -10.41
C GLN A 22 21.59 -1.10 -11.03
N ALA A 23 20.49 -1.79 -10.77
CA ALA A 23 19.17 -1.40 -11.27
C ALA A 23 18.74 -0.01 -10.76
N CYS A 24 18.98 0.27 -9.48
CA CYS A 24 18.73 1.60 -8.90
C CYS A 24 19.56 2.70 -9.56
N ILE A 25 20.84 2.45 -9.88
CA ILE A 25 21.75 3.44 -10.48
C ILE A 25 21.42 3.70 -11.96
N GLU A 26 21.14 2.63 -12.71
CA GLU A 26 20.95 2.72 -14.17
C GLU A 26 19.52 3.11 -14.56
N TYR A 27 18.51 2.57 -13.88
CA TYR A 27 17.10 2.68 -14.29
C TYR A 27 16.24 3.43 -13.26
N GLY A 28 16.64 3.44 -11.99
CA GLY A 28 15.82 3.94 -10.88
C GLY A 28 14.66 3.03 -10.48
N PHE A 29 14.36 1.97 -11.24
CA PHE A 29 13.28 1.01 -11.01
C PHE A 29 13.65 -0.40 -11.48
N PHE A 30 13.02 -1.41 -10.88
CA PHE A 30 13.14 -2.82 -11.24
C PHE A 30 11.90 -3.59 -10.78
N TYR A 31 11.72 -4.81 -11.31
CA TYR A 31 10.75 -5.77 -10.80
C TYR A 31 11.42 -6.75 -9.85
N LEU A 32 10.70 -7.11 -8.80
CA LEU A 32 11.12 -8.09 -7.80
C LEU A 32 10.19 -9.30 -7.89
N VAL A 33 10.76 -10.51 -7.86
CA VAL A 33 10.00 -11.78 -7.85
C VAL A 33 10.46 -12.66 -6.69
N ASN A 34 9.60 -13.61 -6.30
CA ASN A 34 9.83 -14.54 -5.19
C ASN A 34 10.20 -13.82 -3.88
N HIS A 35 9.45 -12.76 -3.57
CA HIS A 35 9.70 -11.88 -2.42
C HIS A 35 8.99 -12.34 -1.15
N GLY A 36 8.09 -13.34 -1.22
CA GLY A 36 7.46 -13.97 -0.06
C GLY A 36 6.25 -13.21 0.52
N VAL A 37 5.74 -12.21 -0.21
CA VAL A 37 4.56 -11.41 0.19
C VAL A 37 3.39 -11.55 -0.78
N GLU A 38 3.47 -12.49 -1.72
CA GLU A 38 2.50 -12.67 -2.81
C GLU A 38 1.08 -12.89 -2.29
N ASN A 39 0.92 -13.75 -1.26
CA ASN A 39 -0.38 -14.07 -0.69
C ASN A 39 -1.02 -12.86 0.05
N ASP A 40 -0.23 -12.12 0.81
CA ASP A 40 -0.72 -10.94 1.55
C ASP A 40 -1.00 -9.78 0.60
N LEU A 41 -0.22 -9.65 -0.47
CA LEU A 41 -0.46 -8.67 -1.52
C LEU A 41 -1.82 -8.92 -2.20
N VAL A 42 -2.12 -10.16 -2.60
CA VAL A 42 -3.41 -10.51 -3.20
C VAL A 42 -4.57 -10.15 -2.27
N LYS A 43 -4.48 -10.55 -0.99
CA LYS A 43 -5.48 -10.20 0.02
C LYS A 43 -5.63 -8.69 0.22
N ALA A 44 -4.52 -7.95 0.27
CA ALA A 44 -4.55 -6.49 0.38
C ALA A 44 -5.25 -5.84 -0.82
N PHE A 45 -5.07 -6.35 -2.04
CA PHE A 45 -5.81 -5.87 -3.22
C PHE A 45 -7.31 -6.18 -3.15
N GLU A 46 -7.69 -7.36 -2.66
CA GLU A 46 -9.10 -7.72 -2.44
C GLU A 46 -9.76 -6.80 -1.41
N GLU A 47 -9.11 -6.61 -0.26
CA GLU A 47 -9.59 -5.72 0.80
C GLU A 47 -9.60 -4.24 0.38
N SER A 48 -8.62 -3.81 -0.41
CA SER A 48 -8.60 -2.48 -1.02
C SER A 48 -9.82 -2.28 -1.92
N ARG A 49 -10.13 -3.26 -2.78
CA ARG A 49 -11.33 -3.22 -3.64
C ARG A 49 -12.61 -3.15 -2.83
N ARG A 50 -12.72 -3.93 -1.75
CA ARG A 50 -13.88 -3.92 -0.85
C ARG A 50 -14.08 -2.54 -0.22
N PHE A 51 -13.01 -1.91 0.25
CA PHE A 51 -13.06 -0.56 0.81
C PHE A 51 -13.52 0.48 -0.22
N PHE A 52 -12.89 0.52 -1.40
CA PHE A 52 -13.20 1.56 -2.39
C PHE A 52 -14.59 1.37 -3.04
N SER A 53 -15.16 0.17 -2.95
CA SER A 53 -16.54 -0.12 -3.36
C SER A 53 -17.61 0.37 -2.37
N LEU A 54 -17.22 0.84 -1.18
CA LEU A 54 -18.16 1.42 -0.22
C LEU A 54 -18.76 2.74 -0.76
N PRO A 55 -19.96 3.11 -0.32
CA PRO A 55 -20.52 4.45 -0.56
C PRO A 55 -19.55 5.54 -0.13
N LEU A 56 -19.58 6.68 -0.83
CA LEU A 56 -18.69 7.81 -0.53
C LEU A 56 -18.83 8.26 0.93
N GLU A 57 -20.05 8.26 1.45
CA GLU A 57 -20.37 8.67 2.82
C GLU A 57 -19.64 7.80 3.86
N GLU A 58 -19.55 6.49 3.62
CA GLU A 58 -18.81 5.57 4.50
C GLU A 58 -17.30 5.81 4.42
N LYS A 59 -16.76 6.04 3.21
CA LYS A 59 -15.34 6.34 3.02
C LYS A 59 -14.95 7.68 3.66
N MET A 60 -15.80 8.69 3.55
CA MET A 60 -15.59 10.03 4.12
C MET A 60 -15.63 10.06 5.65
N LYS A 61 -16.19 9.05 6.34
CA LYS A 61 -16.03 8.91 7.80
C LYS A 61 -14.56 8.78 8.22
N LEU A 62 -13.71 8.37 7.29
CA LEU A 62 -12.28 8.15 7.47
C LEU A 62 -11.45 9.20 6.72
N ASP A 63 -12.00 10.39 6.47
CA ASP A 63 -11.34 11.49 5.76
C ASP A 63 -9.92 11.78 6.30
N ARG A 64 -9.00 12.11 5.40
CA ARG A 64 -7.57 12.12 5.68
C ARG A 64 -7.20 13.16 6.73
N LYS A 65 -6.68 12.70 7.87
CA LYS A 65 -6.16 13.52 8.97
C LYS A 65 -4.73 13.12 9.27
N GLU A 66 -3.84 14.09 9.50
CA GLU A 66 -2.41 13.84 9.80
C GLU A 66 -1.76 12.80 8.85
N PHE A 67 -2.09 12.91 7.55
CA PHE A 67 -1.63 12.01 6.49
C PHE A 67 -2.08 10.53 6.63
N ARG A 68 -3.18 10.24 7.32
CA ARG A 68 -3.80 8.91 7.46
C ARG A 68 -5.26 8.93 7.04
N GLY A 69 -5.77 7.82 6.49
CA GLY A 69 -7.17 7.70 6.07
C GLY A 69 -7.41 8.01 4.59
N TYR A 70 -8.65 8.26 4.25
CA TYR A 70 -9.20 8.35 2.89
C TYR A 70 -9.04 9.74 2.28
N THR A 71 -8.69 9.79 1.00
CA THR A 71 -8.73 11.00 0.17
C THR A 71 -9.65 10.73 -1.02
N PRO A 72 -10.74 11.50 -1.18
CA PRO A 72 -11.64 11.33 -2.31
C PRO A 72 -10.96 11.78 -3.60
N LEU A 73 -11.56 11.38 -4.73
CA LEU A 73 -11.29 12.01 -6.01
C LEU A 73 -11.62 13.51 -5.87
N ASP A 74 -10.75 14.39 -6.39
CA ASP A 74 -11.00 15.84 -6.38
C ASP A 74 -11.78 16.24 -7.64
N PRO A 75 -13.10 16.45 -7.55
CA PRO A 75 -13.91 16.79 -8.72
C PRO A 75 -13.65 18.23 -9.20
N SER A 76 -13.04 19.08 -8.36
CA SER A 76 -12.82 20.50 -8.68
C SER A 76 -11.69 20.73 -9.68
N LEU A 77 -10.80 19.75 -9.85
CA LEU A 77 -9.67 19.81 -10.79
C LEU A 77 -10.02 19.33 -12.21
N GLY A 78 -11.25 18.89 -12.46
CA GLY A 78 -11.69 18.40 -13.78
C GLY A 78 -10.73 17.35 -14.37
N PHE A 79 -10.41 17.45 -15.66
CA PHE A 79 -9.43 16.58 -16.33
C PHE A 79 -7.96 16.93 -16.03
N GLN A 80 -7.70 17.98 -15.23
CA GLN A 80 -6.34 18.36 -14.81
C GLN A 80 -5.93 17.69 -13.49
N GLY A 81 -6.89 17.09 -12.77
CA GLY A 81 -6.62 16.33 -11.55
C GLY A 81 -6.34 14.85 -11.82
N ASP A 82 -5.58 14.22 -10.92
CA ASP A 82 -5.43 12.76 -10.91
C ASP A 82 -6.79 12.12 -10.62
N SER A 83 -7.33 11.36 -11.57
CA SER A 83 -8.56 10.57 -11.40
C SER A 83 -8.33 9.37 -10.49
N LYS A 84 -8.07 9.63 -9.21
CA LYS A 84 -7.80 8.62 -8.18
C LYS A 84 -8.42 9.01 -6.85
N GLU A 85 -8.80 7.99 -6.10
CA GLU A 85 -8.99 8.06 -4.66
C GLU A 85 -7.86 7.30 -3.97
N SER A 86 -7.64 7.53 -2.68
CA SER A 86 -6.52 6.93 -1.97
C SER A 86 -6.84 6.70 -0.49
N TYR A 87 -6.15 5.73 0.12
CA TYR A 87 -6.23 5.46 1.55
C TYR A 87 -4.82 5.27 2.11
N TYR A 88 -4.50 5.97 3.20
CA TYR A 88 -3.15 6.01 3.75
C TYR A 88 -3.09 5.34 5.13
N ILE A 89 -2.23 4.33 5.24
CA ILE A 89 -1.88 3.63 6.46
C ILE A 89 -0.41 3.91 6.76
N GLY A 90 -0.08 4.28 7.99
CA GLY A 90 1.30 4.46 8.44
C GLY A 90 1.70 3.51 9.56
N PRO A 91 2.81 3.80 10.26
CA PRO A 91 3.36 2.92 11.28
C PRO A 91 2.36 2.57 12.39
N MET A 92 2.31 1.29 12.77
CA MET A 92 1.41 0.78 13.81
C MET A 92 1.87 1.14 15.23
N ALA A 93 3.17 1.43 15.41
CA ALA A 93 3.79 1.64 16.71
C ALA A 93 3.79 3.11 17.17
N ASP A 94 3.18 4.04 16.42
CA ASP A 94 3.18 5.45 16.77
C ASP A 94 2.15 5.70 17.90
N SER A 95 2.58 5.49 19.14
CA SER A 95 1.80 5.72 20.37
C SER A 95 1.77 7.20 20.77
N ALA A 96 2.47 8.06 20.05
CA ALA A 96 2.31 9.51 20.16
C ALA A 96 0.91 9.85 19.61
N SER A 97 0.01 10.19 20.53
CA SER A 97 -1.46 10.29 20.44
C SER A 97 -2.05 11.19 19.33
N ILE A 98 -1.26 11.64 18.36
CA ILE A 98 -1.66 12.59 17.31
C ILE A 98 -1.70 11.92 15.91
N LYS A 99 -1.07 10.76 15.69
CA LYS A 99 -0.94 10.14 14.34
C LYS A 99 -1.54 8.73 14.22
N LEU A 100 -2.67 8.48 14.87
CA LEU A 100 -3.31 7.16 14.82
C LEU A 100 -3.83 6.86 13.41
N ASN A 101 -3.57 5.64 12.93
CA ASN A 101 -4.24 5.12 11.75
C ASN A 101 -5.76 5.15 11.96
N GLN A 102 -6.47 5.52 10.90
CA GLN A 102 -7.93 5.41 10.86
C GLN A 102 -8.28 4.01 10.36
N TRP A 103 -9.40 3.45 10.81
CA TRP A 103 -9.82 2.10 10.44
C TRP A 103 -11.33 2.06 10.21
N PRO A 104 -11.82 1.42 9.13
CA PRO A 104 -13.23 1.08 9.06
C PRO A 104 -13.60 0.15 10.22
N SER A 105 -14.84 0.24 10.70
CA SER A 105 -15.30 -0.67 11.76
C SER A 105 -15.39 -2.11 11.24
N GLU A 106 -15.27 -3.07 12.15
CA GLU A 106 -15.45 -4.49 11.83
C GLU A 106 -16.88 -4.79 11.35
N GLU A 107 -17.86 -3.99 11.75
CA GLU A 107 -19.24 -4.10 11.23
C GLU A 107 -19.31 -3.75 9.74
N VAL A 108 -18.51 -2.79 9.28
CA VAL A 108 -18.51 -2.33 7.88
C VAL A 108 -17.60 -3.20 7.01
N LEU A 109 -16.43 -3.58 7.51
CA LEU A 109 -15.41 -4.28 6.71
C LEU A 109 -14.71 -5.44 7.43
N GLY A 110 -15.30 -6.03 8.47
CA GLY A 110 -14.81 -7.25 9.13
C GLY A 110 -13.29 -7.26 9.33
N ASN A 111 -12.62 -8.25 8.74
CA ASN A 111 -11.18 -8.49 8.88
C ASN A 111 -10.27 -7.56 8.03
N TRP A 112 -10.79 -6.45 7.50
CA TRP A 112 -10.03 -5.54 6.66
C TRP A 112 -8.78 -5.02 7.35
N ARG A 113 -8.92 -4.54 8.59
CA ARG A 113 -7.80 -4.04 9.39
C ARG A 113 -6.71 -5.11 9.57
N LEU A 114 -7.09 -6.32 9.99
CA LEU A 114 -6.15 -7.42 10.22
C LEU A 114 -5.38 -7.78 8.94
N SER A 115 -6.05 -7.77 7.79
CA SER A 115 -5.43 -8.08 6.50
C SER A 115 -4.42 -7.00 6.08
N MET A 116 -4.78 -5.73 6.25
CA MET A 116 -3.89 -4.60 5.94
C MET A 116 -2.71 -4.53 6.90
N GLU A 117 -2.91 -4.81 8.19
CA GLU A 117 -1.83 -4.90 9.19
C GLU A 117 -0.87 -6.06 8.87
N SER A 118 -1.38 -7.25 8.51
CA SER A 118 -0.55 -8.39 8.08
C SER A 118 0.34 -8.02 6.89
N PHE A 119 -0.25 -7.39 5.87
CA PHE A 119 0.49 -6.95 4.70
C PHE A 119 1.54 -5.88 5.06
N TYR A 120 1.19 -4.90 5.88
CA TYR A 120 2.11 -3.85 6.34
C TYR A 120 3.35 -4.44 7.03
N TRP A 121 3.16 -5.38 7.96
CA TRP A 121 4.26 -5.99 8.70
C TRP A 121 5.17 -6.87 7.84
N LYS A 122 4.66 -7.42 6.73
CA LYS A 122 5.48 -8.21 5.80
C LYS A 122 6.31 -7.36 4.83
N LEU A 123 5.95 -6.10 4.63
CA LEU A 123 6.69 -5.19 3.77
C LEU A 123 7.86 -4.48 4.45
N LEU A 124 7.89 -4.48 5.79
CA LEU A 124 8.99 -3.93 6.60
C LEU A 124 10.05 -4.99 6.91
#